data_AF-A0A257PFN5-F1
#
_entry.id   AF-A0A257PFN5-F1
#
_cell.length_a   1.000
_cell.length_b   1.000
_cell.length_c   1.000
_cell.angle_alpha   90.00
_cell.angle_beta   90.00
_cell.angle_gamma   90.00
#
_symmetry.space_group_name_H-M   'P 1'
#
loop_
_entity.id
_entity.type
_entity.pdbx_description
1 polymer ?
#
loop_
_entity_poly.entity_id
_entity_poly.type
_entity_poly.pdbx_seq_one_letter_code
_entity_poly.pdbx_strand_id
1 'polypeptide(L)'
;MRHHLLALLACAYLTGCGQSTPDRASGGAATGAGTGAVVGLVGGPVGVVVGALVGAGIGAASGAAVPAHDLNLGPPPWSSSQPRDAGD
;
A
#
# COMPACT_ATOMS: atom_id res chain seq x y z
N MET A 1 19.88 -13.20 8.88
CA MET A 1 20.12 -11.95 8.13
C MET A 1 19.14 -11.78 6.96
N ARG A 2 19.27 -12.54 5.87
CA ARG A 2 18.40 -12.45 4.67
C ARG A 2 16.91 -12.75 4.93
N HIS A 3 16.62 -13.68 5.84
CA HIS A 3 15.25 -13.99 6.25
C HIS A 3 14.61 -12.89 7.11
N HIS A 4 15.40 -12.15 7.90
CA HIS A 4 14.90 -11.02 8.68
C HIS A 4 14.57 -9.81 7.79
N LEU A 5 15.36 -9.59 6.72
CA LEU A 5 15.05 -8.57 5.71
C LEU A 5 13.75 -8.86 4.97
N LEU A 6 13.50 -10.12 4.60
CA LEU A 6 12.24 -10.52 3.96
C LEU A 6 11.04 -10.38 4.92
N ALA A 7 11.21 -10.74 6.20
CA ALA A 7 10.15 -10.59 7.21
C ALA A 7 9.81 -9.11 7.47
N LEU A 8 10.82 -8.23 7.55
CA LEU A 8 10.60 -6.79 7.72
C LEU A 8 9.92 -6.17 6.50
N LEU A 9 10.31 -6.57 5.29
CA LEU A 9 9.68 -6.12 4.04
C LEU A 9 8.20 -6.54 3.98
N ALA A 10 7.89 -7.77 4.39
CA ALA A 10 6.52 -8.28 4.45
C ALA A 10 5.66 -7.53 5.48
N CYS A 11 6.20 -7.26 6.67
CA CYS A 11 5.51 -6.45 7.68
C CYS A 11 5.23 -5.02 7.18
N ALA A 12 6.20 -4.40 6.51
CA ALA A 12 6.04 -3.05 5.95
C ALA A 12 4.99 -3.00 4.82
N TYR A 13 4.90 -4.06 4.01
CA TYR A 13 3.85 -4.20 2.99
C TYR A 13 2.45 -4.35 3.61
N LEU A 14 2.34 -5.09 4.72
CA LEU A 14 1.09 -5.25 5.46
C LEU A 14 0.61 -3.93 6.08
N THR A 15 1.51 -3.12 6.62
CA THR A 15 1.16 -1.81 7.20
C THR A 15 0.87 -0.75 6.12
N GLY A 16 1.54 -0.81 4.97
CA GLY A 16 1.30 0.07 3.81
C GLY A 16 -0.02 -0.20 3.08
N CYS A 17 -0.64 -1.37 3.26
CA CYS A 17 -2.02 -1.65 2.86
C CYS A 17 -3.07 -1.01 3.81
N GLY A 18 -2.65 0.00 4.57
CA GLY A 18 -3.34 0.59 5.71
C GLY A 18 -4.80 0.96 5.45
N GLN A 19 -5.55 0.97 6.54
CA GLN A 19 -7.00 1.20 6.57
C GLN A 19 -7.35 2.69 6.35
N SER A 20 -6.34 3.57 6.38
CA SER A 20 -6.47 5.03 6.26
C SER A 20 -5.92 5.53 4.92
N THR A 21 -6.58 6.53 4.33
CA THR A 21 -6.16 7.18 3.06
C THR A 21 -4.69 7.61 3.02
N PRO A 22 -4.08 8.26 4.04
CA PRO A 22 -2.67 8.66 3.97
C PRO A 22 -1.68 7.49 3.94
N ASP A 23 -1.99 6.38 4.64
CA ASP A 23 -1.18 5.16 4.57
C ASP A 23 -1.25 4.52 3.18
N ARG A 24 -2.43 4.52 2.56
CA ARG A 24 -2.61 4.02 1.18
C ARG A 24 -1.92 4.90 0.14
N ALA A 25 -2.02 6.22 0.29
CA ALA A 25 -1.33 7.15 -0.59
C ALA A 25 0.20 7.00 -0.46
N SER A 26 0.73 6.92 0.76
CA SER A 26 2.18 6.75 0.98
C SER A 26 2.68 5.36 0.57
N GLY A 27 1.93 4.29 0.85
CA GLY A 27 2.23 2.95 0.39
C GLY A 27 2.19 2.83 -1.15
N GLY A 28 1.17 3.42 -1.79
CA GLY A 28 1.07 3.52 -3.23
C GLY A 28 2.21 4.34 -3.85
N ALA A 29 2.61 5.44 -3.20
CA ALA A 29 3.75 6.23 -3.63
C ALA A 29 5.06 5.43 -3.56
N ALA A 30 5.31 4.72 -2.46
CA ALA A 30 6.54 3.97 -2.26
C ALA A 30 6.67 2.79 -3.23
N THR A 31 5.57 2.04 -3.42
CA THR A 31 5.54 0.92 -4.37
C THR A 31 5.63 1.41 -5.81
N GLY A 32 4.86 2.44 -6.17
CA GLY A 32 4.93 3.08 -7.48
C GLY A 32 6.32 3.64 -7.78
N ALA A 33 6.99 4.26 -6.80
CA ALA A 33 8.36 4.74 -6.93
C ALA A 33 9.35 3.60 -7.22
N GLY A 34 9.25 2.50 -6.48
CA GLY A 34 10.11 1.33 -6.68
C GLY A 34 9.93 0.71 -8.06
N THR A 35 8.69 0.49 -8.49
CA THR A 35 8.41 -0.06 -9.83
C THR A 35 8.83 0.89 -10.94
N GLY A 36 8.52 2.19 -10.79
CA GLY A 36 8.91 3.22 -11.76
C GLY A 36 10.42 3.37 -11.88
N ALA A 37 11.16 3.26 -10.78
CA ALA A 37 12.63 3.24 -10.75
C ALA A 37 13.19 2.05 -11.55
N VAL A 38 12.62 0.86 -11.37
CA VAL A 38 13.04 -0.37 -12.07
C VAL A 38 12.80 -0.25 -13.57
N VAL A 39 11.62 0.21 -14.00
CA VAL A 39 11.34 0.45 -15.42
C VAL A 39 12.25 1.55 -15.98
N GLY A 40 12.53 2.57 -15.18
CA GLY A 40 13.42 3.68 -15.50
C GLY A 40 14.88 3.29 -15.76
N LEU A 41 15.31 2.08 -15.36
CA LEU A 41 16.68 1.59 -15.61
C LEU A 41 17.05 1.62 -17.10
N VAL A 42 16.07 1.43 -18.00
CA VAL A 42 16.29 1.49 -19.46
C VAL A 42 16.74 2.89 -19.91
N GLY A 43 16.30 3.94 -19.21
CA GLY A 43 16.70 5.33 -19.46
C GLY A 43 17.94 5.78 -18.69
N GLY A 44 18.66 4.86 -18.03
CA GLY A 44 19.81 5.17 -17.20
C GLY A 44 19.44 5.90 -15.90
N PRO A 45 20.41 6.57 -15.22
CA PRO A 45 20.20 7.16 -13.89
C PRO A 45 19.07 8.20 -13.87
N VAL A 46 18.95 9.00 -14.93
CA VAL A 46 17.87 9.98 -15.06
C VAL A 46 16.52 9.29 -15.22
N GLY A 47 16.47 8.21 -16.01
CA GLY A 47 15.26 7.39 -16.17
C GLY A 47 14.79 6.78 -14.86
N VAL A 48 15.70 6.32 -14.00
CA VAL A 48 15.36 5.80 -12.66
C VAL A 48 14.70 6.88 -11.80
N VAL A 49 15.29 8.08 -11.74
CA VAL A 49 14.73 9.19 -10.93
C VAL A 49 13.37 9.64 -11.47
N VAL A 50 13.27 9.84 -12.80
CA VAL A 50 12.02 10.24 -13.44
C VAL A 50 10.94 9.18 -13.26
N GLY A 51 11.29 7.91 -13.49
CA GLY A 51 10.39 6.78 -13.30
C GLY A 51 9.93 6.66 -11.85
N ALA A 52 10.84 6.84 -10.88
CA ALA A 52 10.48 6.84 -9.47
C ALA A 52 9.52 7.98 -9.11
N LEU A 53 9.75 9.20 -9.59
CA LEU A 53 8.89 10.35 -9.31
C LEU A 53 7.50 10.20 -9.95
N VAL A 54 7.44 9.76 -11.20
CA VAL A 54 6.16 9.54 -11.91
C VAL A 54 5.40 8.40 -11.26
N GLY A 55 6.06 7.28 -10.98
CA GLY A 55 5.47 6.14 -10.30
C GLY A 55 4.98 6.49 -8.89
N ALA A 56 5.75 7.28 -8.14
CA ALA A 56 5.34 7.79 -6.84
C ALA A 56 4.09 8.67 -6.92
N GLY A 57 4.06 9.61 -7.87
CA GLY A 57 2.93 10.53 -8.05
C GLY A 57 1.64 9.80 -8.42
N ILE A 58 1.70 8.89 -9.39
CA ILE A 58 0.54 8.10 -9.82
C ILE A 58 0.08 7.15 -8.71
N GLY A 59 1.02 6.48 -8.03
CA GLY A 59 0.71 5.58 -6.93
C GLY A 59 0.09 6.29 -5.73
N ALA A 60 0.58 7.48 -5.40
CA ALA A 60 0.01 8.34 -4.35
C ALA A 60 -1.40 8.81 -4.71
N ALA A 61 -1.58 9.31 -5.93
CA ALA A 61 -2.87 9.80 -6.41
C ALA A 61 -3.91 8.68 -6.41
N SER A 62 -3.52 7.47 -6.86
CA SER A 62 -4.40 6.30 -6.85
C SER A 62 -4.78 5.88 -5.43
N GLY A 63 -3.83 5.88 -4.50
CA GLY A 63 -4.07 5.58 -3.09
C GLY A 63 -4.91 6.63 -2.35
N ALA A 64 -4.88 7.88 -2.81
CA ALA A 64 -5.68 8.98 -2.27
C ALA A 64 -7.07 9.08 -2.92
N ALA A 65 -7.21 8.70 -4.20
CA ALA A 65 -8.44 8.85 -4.96
C ALA A 65 -9.51 7.82 -4.57
N VAL A 66 -9.12 6.65 -4.03
CA VAL A 66 -10.08 5.63 -3.59
C VAL A 66 -10.49 5.90 -2.14
N PRO A 67 -11.77 6.20 -1.87
CA PRO A 67 -12.23 6.49 -0.51
C PRO A 67 -12.27 5.21 0.34
N ALA A 68 -11.94 5.33 1.62
CA ALA A 68 -11.80 4.18 2.52
C ALA A 68 -13.08 3.33 2.68
N HIS A 69 -14.26 3.92 2.46
CA HIS A 69 -15.54 3.20 2.57
C HIS A 69 -15.76 2.18 1.45
N ASP A 70 -15.14 2.37 0.27
CA ASP A 70 -15.20 1.40 -0.83
C ASP A 70 -14.32 0.17 -0.56
N LEU A 71 -13.36 0.30 0.36
CA LEU A 71 -12.37 -0.73 0.68
C LEU A 71 -12.64 -1.41 2.01
N ASN A 72 -13.52 -0.85 2.84
CA ASN A 72 -13.94 -1.41 4.11
C ASN A 72 -15.12 -2.36 3.92
N LEU A 73 -14.83 -3.64 3.63
CA LEU A 73 -15.81 -4.68 3.28
C LEU A 73 -16.66 -5.19 4.46
N GLY A 74 -16.66 -4.48 5.58
CA GLY A 74 -17.30 -4.91 6.81
C GLY A 74 -16.54 -6.04 7.53
N PRO A 75 -17.13 -6.61 8.59
CA PRO A 75 -16.52 -7.68 9.35
C PRO A 75 -16.27 -8.90 8.46
N PRO A 76 -15.06 -9.49 8.48
CA PRO A 76 -14.78 -10.64 7.64
C PRO A 76 -15.60 -11.86 8.09
N PRO A 77 -15.98 -12.80 7.20
CA PRO A 77 -16.86 -13.92 7.51
C PRO A 77 -16.30 -14.92 8.55
N TRP A 78 -15.01 -14.84 8.85
CA TRP A 78 -14.36 -15.62 9.93
C TRP A 78 -14.20 -14.82 11.23
N SER A 79 -14.64 -13.55 11.29
CA SER A 79 -14.69 -12.83 12.55
C SER A 79 -15.85 -13.38 13.38
N SER A 80 -15.52 -14.15 14.40
CA SER A 80 -16.41 -14.47 15.49
C SER A 80 -16.63 -13.23 16.38
N SER A 81 -17.15 -12.15 15.80
CA SER A 81 -17.78 -11.10 16.59
C SER A 81 -19.09 -11.68 17.09
N GLN A 82 -19.14 -12.03 18.39
CA GLN A 82 -20.38 -12.37 19.05
C GLN A 82 -21.45 -11.32 18.72
N PRO A 83 -22.69 -11.74 18.41
CA PRO A 83 -23.83 -10.84 18.41
C PRO A 83 -23.90 -10.16 19.77
N ARG A 84 -23.55 -8.87 19.87
CA ARG A 84 -23.88 -8.04 21.03
C ARG A 84 -25.31 -7.52 20.91
N ASP A 85 -26.22 -8.36 20.42
CA ASP A 85 -27.65 -8.06 20.18
C ASP A 85 -28.53 -9.22 20.67
N ALA A 86 -28.15 -9.85 21.78
CA ALA A 86 -29.02 -10.76 22.53
C ALA A 86 -28.86 -10.46 24.01
N GLY A 87 -29.45 -9.36 24.46
CA GLY A 87 -29.68 -9.15 25.88
C GLY A 87 -29.99 -7.70 26.24
N ASP A 88 -31.27 -7.48 26.56
CA ASP A 88 -31.82 -6.57 27.59
C ASP A 88 -31.21 -5.16 27.79
#